data_AF-A0A969RN68-F1
#
_entry.id   AF-A0A969RN68-F1
#
_cell.length_a   1.000
_cell.length_b   1.000
_cell.length_c   1.000
_cell.angle_alpha   90.00
_cell.angle_beta   90.00
_cell.angle_gamma   90.00
#
_symmetry.space_group_name_H-M   'P 1'
#
loop_
_entity.id
_entity.type
_entity.pdbx_description
1 polymer ?
#
loop_
_entity_poly.entity_id
_entity_poly.type
_entity_poly.pdbx_seq_one_letter_code
_entity_poly.pdbx_strand_id
1 'polypeptide(L)'
;MVLYRIGYTHIQRHTLIQGDASPDNPELQDYFEQRAKQTPAIGDYPKAAQQVIRCQQSKCPNCGQSLFNGEEIHIHHKVPRQQGGTNHISNLVALHLTCHAQLHR
;
A
#
# COMPACT_ATOMS: atom_id res chain seq x y z
N MET A 1 4.62 -30.20 12.59
CA MET A 1 5.34 -29.27 11.69
C MET A 1 4.86 -29.56 10.28
N VAL A 2 4.19 -28.61 9.62
CA VAL A 2 3.62 -28.82 8.26
C VAL A 2 4.60 -28.23 7.25
N LEU A 3 5.04 -29.04 6.28
CA LEU A 3 5.92 -28.59 5.22
C LEU A 3 5.10 -27.81 4.19
N TYR A 4 5.48 -26.56 3.94
CA TYR A 4 4.88 -25.74 2.90
C TYR A 4 5.26 -26.30 1.52
N ARG A 5 4.24 -26.61 0.71
CA ARG A 5 4.43 -27.24 -0.59
C ARG A 5 4.75 -26.16 -1.62
N ILE A 6 5.93 -26.21 -2.25
CA ILE A 6 6.38 -25.21 -3.23
C ILE A 6 5.37 -25.00 -4.37
N GLY A 7 4.63 -26.05 -4.76
CA GLY A 7 3.56 -25.92 -5.77
C GLY A 7 2.38 -25.01 -5.39
N TYR A 8 2.29 -24.53 -4.14
CA TYR A 8 1.27 -23.59 -3.70
C TYR A 8 1.65 -22.12 -3.92
N THR A 9 2.90 -21.81 -4.26
CA THR A 9 3.25 -20.44 -4.69
C THR A 9 2.74 -20.22 -6.11
N HIS A 10 1.80 -19.29 -6.26
CA HIS A 10 1.32 -18.88 -7.57
C HIS A 10 2.42 -18.14 -8.35
N ILE A 11 2.52 -18.43 -9.66
CA ILE A 11 3.43 -17.70 -10.56
C ILE A 11 2.86 -16.30 -10.79
N GLN A 12 3.55 -15.28 -10.29
CA GLN A 12 3.27 -13.89 -10.60
C GLN A 12 4.19 -13.42 -11.74
N ARG A 13 3.60 -12.89 -12.81
CA ARG A 13 4.35 -12.33 -13.93
C ARG A 13 4.52 -10.83 -13.71
N HIS A 14 5.76 -10.38 -13.60
CA HIS A 14 6.09 -8.97 -13.44
C HIS A 14 6.61 -8.40 -14.77
N THR A 15 6.19 -7.18 -15.11
CA THR A 15 6.73 -6.45 -16.25
C THR A 15 8.14 -5.96 -15.90
N LEU A 16 9.11 -6.17 -16.79
CA LEU A 16 10.50 -5.71 -16.61
C LEU A 16 10.62 -4.18 -16.74
N ILE A 17 11.46 -3.58 -15.90
CA ILE A 17 11.83 -2.16 -16.03
C ILE A 17 12.62 -1.93 -17.32
N GLN A 18 12.60 -0.70 -17.84
CA GLN A 18 13.27 -0.34 -19.07
C GLN A 18 14.75 -0.07 -18.79
N GLY A 19 15.64 -0.99 -19.19
CA GLY A 19 17.09 -0.84 -19.05
C GLY A 19 17.49 -0.49 -17.62
N ASP A 20 18.29 0.58 -17.48
CA ASP A 20 18.85 1.06 -16.21
C ASP A 20 17.93 2.08 -15.50
N ALA A 21 16.63 2.04 -15.77
CA ALA A 21 15.66 2.95 -15.15
C ALA A 21 15.67 2.85 -13.61
N SER A 22 15.96 3.97 -12.95
CA SER A 22 15.96 4.08 -11.48
C SER A 22 14.83 5.00 -10.99
N PRO A 23 14.09 4.62 -9.92
CA PRO A 23 13.09 5.48 -9.29
C PRO A 23 13.63 6.83 -8.80
N ASP A 24 14.94 6.90 -8.52
CA ASP A 24 15.60 8.12 -8.02
C ASP A 24 16.03 9.07 -9.15
N ASN A 25 15.85 8.68 -10.42
CA ASN A 25 16.14 9.55 -11.55
C ASN A 25 14.94 10.49 -11.79
N PRO A 26 15.10 11.83 -11.63
CA PRO A 26 14.01 12.78 -11.81
C PRO A 26 13.46 12.81 -13.23
N GLU A 27 14.26 12.49 -14.25
CA GLU A 27 13.80 12.44 -15.65
C GLU A 27 12.83 11.27 -15.91
N LEU A 28 12.86 10.24 -15.07
CA LEU A 28 12.01 9.05 -15.18
C LEU A 28 10.79 9.10 -14.26
N GLN A 29 10.51 10.24 -13.64
CA GLN A 29 9.39 10.38 -12.71
C GLN A 29 8.05 9.98 -13.36
N ASP A 30 7.75 10.50 -14.55
CA ASP A 30 6.51 10.19 -15.28
C ASP A 30 6.39 8.69 -15.62
N TYR A 31 7.51 8.05 -15.96
CA TYR A 31 7.57 6.62 -16.25
C TYR A 31 7.19 5.79 -15.02
N PHE A 32 7.79 6.09 -13.86
CA PHE A 32 7.48 5.40 -12.62
C PHE A 32 6.08 5.74 -12.09
N GLU A 33 5.58 6.96 -12.30
CA GLU A 33 4.20 7.33 -11.99
C GLU A 33 3.18 6.53 -12.81
N GLN A 34 3.41 6.36 -14.11
CA GLN A 34 2.55 5.52 -14.97
C GLN A 34 2.59 4.05 -14.56
N ARG A 35 3.77 3.55 -14.19
CA ARG A 35 3.93 2.17 -13.72
C ARG A 35 3.28 1.93 -12.35
N ALA A 36 3.31 2.93 -11.47
CA ALA A 36 2.63 2.91 -10.17
C ALA A 36 1.10 2.83 -10.31
N LYS A 37 0.53 3.39 -11.38
CA LYS A 37 -0.90 3.25 -11.71
C LYS A 37 -1.28 1.83 -12.14
N GLN A 38 -0.32 1.00 -12.54
CA GLN A 38 -0.51 -0.39 -12.95
C GLN A 38 -0.25 -1.40 -11.80
N THR A 39 0.15 -0.92 -10.61
CA THR A 39 0.40 -1.75 -9.41
C THR A 39 -0.96 -2.18 -8.79
N PRO A 40 -1.00 -3.20 -7.93
CA PRO A 40 -2.14 -4.13 -7.79
C PRO A 40 -3.46 -3.41 -7.65
N ALA A 41 -4.47 -3.96 -8.33
CA ALA A 41 -5.80 -3.41 -8.32
C ALA A 41 -6.24 -3.25 -6.87
N ILE A 42 -6.51 -2.01 -6.46
CA ILE A 42 -7.21 -1.68 -5.21
C ILE A 42 -8.37 -2.67 -4.93
N GLY A 43 -8.95 -3.25 -5.99
CA GLY A 43 -9.92 -4.35 -5.98
C GLY A 43 -9.64 -5.53 -5.04
N ASP A 44 -8.37 -5.86 -4.74
CA ASP A 44 -8.02 -6.98 -3.86
C ASP A 44 -8.31 -6.70 -2.38
N TYR A 45 -8.51 -5.43 -2.01
CA TYR A 45 -8.81 -5.01 -0.64
C TYR A 45 -10.31 -4.96 -0.36
N PRO A 46 -10.77 -5.10 0.90
CA PRO A 46 -12.16 -4.87 1.25
C PRO A 46 -12.65 -3.48 0.84
N LYS A 47 -13.91 -3.34 0.39
CA LYS A 47 -14.48 -2.07 -0.13
C LYS A 47 -14.21 -0.85 0.76
N ALA A 48 -14.27 -1.00 2.08
CA ALA A 48 -13.97 0.08 3.02
C ALA A 48 -12.50 0.54 2.93
N ALA A 49 -11.55 -0.41 2.88
CA ALA A 49 -10.14 -0.11 2.70
C ALA A 49 -9.86 0.51 1.33
N GLN A 50 -10.54 0.04 0.27
CA GLN A 50 -10.45 0.64 -1.06
C GLN A 50 -10.81 2.13 -1.04
N GLN A 51 -11.88 2.49 -0.33
CA GLN A 51 -12.33 3.86 -0.21
C GLN A 51 -11.32 4.73 0.53
N VAL A 52 -10.74 4.23 1.63
CA VAL A 52 -9.68 4.92 2.37
C VAL A 52 -8.45 5.15 1.48
N ILE A 53 -7.97 4.11 0.79
CA ILE A 53 -6.81 4.19 -0.12
C ILE A 53 -7.04 5.22 -1.23
N ARG A 54 -8.23 5.21 -1.84
CA ARG A 54 -8.61 6.18 -2.90
C ARG A 54 -8.66 7.61 -2.36
N CYS A 55 -9.22 7.83 -1.18
CA CYS A 55 -9.27 9.15 -0.54
C CYS A 55 -7.86 9.71 -0.25
N GLN A 56 -6.87 8.85 -0.02
CA GLN A 56 -5.47 9.23 0.21
C GLN A 56 -4.63 9.28 -1.07
N GLN A 57 -5.25 9.15 -2.25
CA GLN A 57 -4.55 9.09 -3.53
C GLN A 57 -3.45 8.01 -3.57
N SER A 58 -3.69 6.89 -2.88
CA SER A 58 -2.75 5.77 -2.79
C SER A 58 -1.38 6.12 -2.17
N LYS A 59 -1.28 7.21 -1.40
CA LYS A 59 -0.06 7.60 -0.67
C LYS A 59 -0.18 7.33 0.82
N CYS A 60 0.92 6.89 1.41
CA CYS A 60 1.05 6.72 2.86
C CYS A 60 1.27 8.10 3.51
N PRO A 61 0.41 8.53 4.44
CA PRO A 61 0.57 9.86 5.07
C PRO A 61 1.75 9.96 6.04
N ASN A 62 2.35 8.84 6.47
CA ASN A 62 3.51 8.86 7.35
C ASN A 62 4.81 9.16 6.59
N CYS A 63 5.04 8.50 5.44
CA CYS A 63 6.28 8.66 4.67
C CYS A 63 6.11 9.41 3.33
N GLY A 64 4.88 9.69 2.91
CA GLY A 64 4.56 10.35 1.64
C GLY A 64 4.70 9.47 0.38
N GLN A 65 5.22 8.25 0.52
CA GLN A 65 5.43 7.32 -0.61
C GLN A 65 4.15 6.57 -0.99
N SER A 66 4.16 5.92 -2.15
CA SER A 66 3.05 5.04 -2.59
C SER A 66 2.80 3.92 -1.58
N LEU A 67 1.52 3.63 -1.30
CA LEU A 67 1.11 2.48 -0.49
C LEU A 67 1.44 1.14 -1.15
N PHE A 68 1.66 1.12 -2.47
CA PHE A 68 1.94 -0.07 -3.24
C PHE A 68 3.44 -0.27 -3.48
N ASN A 69 4.23 -0.30 -2.40
CA ASN A 69 5.67 -0.59 -2.43
C ASN A 69 5.99 -2.08 -2.20
N GLY A 70 4.96 -2.93 -2.08
CA GLY A 70 5.08 -4.36 -1.80
C GLY A 70 4.89 -4.73 -0.32
N GLU A 71 4.78 -3.75 0.58
CA GLU A 71 4.42 -3.99 1.98
C GLU A 71 2.91 -4.24 2.15
N GLU A 72 2.55 -4.91 3.24
CA GLU A 72 1.15 -5.05 3.64
C GLU A 72 0.57 -3.68 4.04
N ILE A 73 -0.62 -3.37 3.54
CA ILE A 73 -1.34 -2.13 3.86
C ILE A 73 -2.25 -2.37 5.06
N HIS A 74 -2.04 -1.60 6.13
CA HIS A 74 -2.83 -1.63 7.35
C HIS A 74 -3.79 -0.43 7.41
N ILE A 75 -5.00 -0.67 7.88
CA ILE A 75 -5.97 0.39 8.18
C ILE A 75 -5.88 0.75 9.66
N HIS A 76 -5.67 2.03 9.93
CA HIS A 76 -5.50 2.58 11.26
C HIS A 76 -6.60 3.61 11.58
N HIS A 77 -6.99 3.72 12.85
CA HIS A 77 -7.94 4.73 13.33
C HIS A 77 -7.18 5.93 13.87
N LYS A 78 -7.42 7.13 13.32
CA LYS A 78 -6.78 8.38 13.79
C LYS A 78 -7.16 8.70 15.24
N VAL A 79 -8.45 8.56 15.56
CA VAL A 79 -8.96 8.54 16.93
C VAL A 79 -9.25 7.08 17.29
N PRO A 80 -8.62 6.52 18.35
CA PRO A 80 -8.87 5.16 18.79
C PRO A 80 -10.35 4.93 19.13
N ARG A 81 -10.87 3.73 18.82
CA ARG A 81 -12.26 3.37 19.13
C ARG A 81 -12.61 3.49 20.62
N GLN A 82 -11.64 3.21 21.49
CA GLN A 82 -11.81 3.34 22.94
C GLN A 82 -12.03 4.81 23.39
N GLN A 83 -11.59 5.77 22.59
CA GLN A 83 -11.73 7.22 22.83
C GLN A 83 -12.89 7.82 22.01
N GLY A 84 -13.83 6.98 21.54
CA GLY A 84 -14.98 7.43 20.73
C GLY A 84 -14.72 7.50 19.22
N GLY A 85 -13.59 6.97 18.74
CA GLY A 85 -13.28 6.89 17.32
C GLY A 85 -14.29 6.06 16.52
N THR A 86 -14.70 6.59 15.36
CA THR A 86 -15.66 5.95 14.46
C THR A 86 -14.97 5.16 13.35
N ASN A 87 -15.71 4.27 12.66
CA ASN A 87 -15.25 3.60 11.44
C ASN A 87 -15.54 4.42 10.17
N HIS A 88 -15.85 5.71 10.30
CA HIS A 88 -16.00 6.58 9.13
C HIS A 88 -14.64 6.79 8.47
N ILE A 89 -14.64 6.89 7.14
CA ILE A 89 -13.43 7.07 6.33
C ILE A 89 -12.60 8.29 6.77
N SER A 90 -13.26 9.34 7.27
CA SER A 90 -12.58 10.52 7.83
C SER A 90 -11.65 10.17 9.00
N ASN A 91 -12.00 9.15 9.80
CA ASN A 91 -11.24 8.66 10.94
C ASN A 91 -10.32 7.47 10.60
N LEU A 92 -10.33 6.98 9.37
CA LEU A 92 -9.48 5.87 8.93
C LEU A 92 -8.31 6.39 8.09
N VAL A 93 -7.18 5.68 8.17
CA VAL A 93 -5.98 5.98 7.42
C VAL A 93 -5.32 4.67 6.97
N ALA A 94 -4.90 4.57 5.71
CA ALA A 94 -4.15 3.41 5.22
C ALA A 94 -2.65 3.72 5.25
N LEU A 95 -1.87 2.80 5.80
CA LEU A 95 -0.44 2.93 6.08
C LEU A 95 0.29 1.65 5.68
N HIS A 96 1.59 1.74 5.41
CA HIS A 96 2.46 0.56 5.37
C HIS A 96 2.53 -0.12 6.74
N LEU A 97 2.77 -1.43 6.77
CA LEU A 97 3.02 -2.18 8.01
C LEU A 97 4.08 -1.51 8.91
N THR A 98 5.21 -1.11 8.33
CA THR A 98 6.31 -0.46 9.05
C THR A 98 5.93 0.92 9.57
N CYS A 99 5.29 1.74 8.73
CA CYS A 99 4.78 3.06 9.12
C CYS A 99 3.73 2.95 10.24
N HIS A 100 2.85 1.96 10.18
CA HIS A 100 1.86 1.71 11.22
C HIS A 100 2.52 1.32 12.55
N ALA A 101 3.55 0.47 12.51
CA ALA A 101 4.31 0.11 13.70
C ALA A 101 5.04 1.31 14.34
N GLN A 102 5.53 2.25 13.53
CA GLN A 102 6.16 3.48 14.03
C GLN A 102 5.20 4.37 14.83
N LEU A 103 3.91 4.39 14.47
CA LEU A 103 2.90 5.17 15.19
C LEU A 103 2.55 4.60 16.57
N HIS A 104 2.77 3.30 16.81
CA HIS A 104 2.46 2.62 18.08
C HIS A 104 3.71 2.27 18.90
N ARG A 105 4.86 2.84 18.56
CA ARG A 105 6.08 2.71 19.36
C ARG A 105 6.09 3.64 20.55
#